data_AF-A0A2R6QVB0-F1
#
_entry.id   AF-A0A2R6QVB0-F1
#
_cell.length_a   1.000
_cell.length_b   1.000
_cell.length_c   1.000
_cell.angle_alpha   90.00
_cell.angle_beta   90.00
_cell.angle_gamma   90.00
#
_symmetry.space_group_name_H-M   'P 1'
#
loop_
_entity.id
_entity.type
_entity.pdbx_description
1 polymer ?
#
loop_
_entity_poly.entity_id
_entity_poly.type
_entity_poly.pdbx_seq_one_letter_code
_entity_poly.pdbx_strand_id
1 'polypeptide(L)'
;MGGLKNVYAIGAGMVAALTNESATSKSVYFAHCTSEMIFITHLLAEEPEKLAGPLLADTYVTLLKGRNAWYGQMIAKGELSLDMGDSISGKGMIQGVSAVGAFYELLSQPSLSVLHREENKAVAPVELCPILKTLYKILIRREQKPQAILQALRDETLNDPRDRIEIAQTHAFYRPSLLGQP
;
A
#
# COMPACT_ATOMS: atom_id res chain seq x y z
N MET A 1 -11.43 -0.46 3.71
CA MET A 1 -10.04 -0.32 4.25
C MET A 1 -9.39 -1.62 4.73
N GLY A 2 -10.13 -2.64 5.18
CA GLY A 2 -9.56 -3.84 5.81
C GLY A 2 -8.49 -4.61 4.99
N GLY A 3 -8.63 -4.69 3.66
CA GLY A 3 -7.60 -5.30 2.80
C GLY A 3 -6.32 -4.45 2.69
N LEU A 4 -6.47 -3.13 2.53
CA LEU A 4 -5.34 -2.21 2.38
C LEU A 4 -4.46 -2.16 3.64
N LYS A 5 -5.03 -2.17 4.84
CA LYS A 5 -4.21 -2.19 6.07
C LYS A 5 -3.31 -3.43 6.15
N ASN A 6 -3.79 -4.57 5.65
CA ASN A 6 -2.99 -5.81 5.61
C ASN A 6 -1.87 -5.73 4.58
N VAL A 7 -2.12 -5.10 3.42
CA VAL A 7 -1.09 -4.80 2.41
C VAL A 7 0.02 -3.96 3.02
N TYR A 8 -0.33 -2.80 3.57
CA TYR A 8 0.66 -1.85 4.07
C TYR A 8 1.34 -2.33 5.35
N ALA A 9 0.74 -3.25 6.11
CA ALA A 9 1.40 -3.89 7.24
C ALA A 9 2.64 -4.68 6.81
N ILE A 10 2.61 -5.34 5.64
CA ILE A 10 3.79 -6.06 5.13
C ILE A 10 4.97 -5.09 4.93
N GLY A 11 4.75 -3.98 4.22
CA GLY A 11 5.80 -2.98 4.02
C GLY A 11 6.27 -2.33 5.33
N ALA A 12 5.36 -2.11 6.29
CA ALA A 12 5.73 -1.60 7.62
C ALA A 12 6.70 -2.55 8.34
N GLY A 13 6.44 -3.86 8.27
CA GLY A 13 7.34 -4.90 8.79
C GLY A 13 8.70 -4.91 8.12
N MET A 14 8.75 -4.72 6.80
CA MET A 14 10.01 -4.62 6.05
C MET A 14 10.80 -3.38 6.47
N VAL A 15 10.17 -2.20 6.54
CA VAL A 15 10.82 -0.96 6.99
C VAL A 15 11.35 -1.11 8.42
N ALA A 16 10.55 -1.68 9.32
CA ALA A 16 10.95 -1.91 10.71
C ALA A 16 12.22 -2.76 10.80
N ALA A 17 12.30 -3.87 10.05
CA ALA A 17 13.50 -4.71 9.99
C ALA A 17 14.70 -3.98 9.37
N LEU A 18 14.53 -3.37 8.20
CA LEU A 18 15.63 -2.82 7.41
C LEU A 18 16.25 -1.55 8.00
N THR A 19 15.47 -0.82 8.80
CA THR A 19 15.90 0.43 9.43
C THR A 19 16.19 0.29 10.92
N ASN A 20 16.22 -0.95 11.42
CA ASN A 20 16.41 -1.26 12.84
C ASN A 20 15.44 -0.47 13.74
N GLU A 21 14.14 -0.58 13.43
CA GLU A 21 13.04 0.06 14.17
C GLU A 21 13.08 1.60 14.21
N SER A 22 13.78 2.26 13.27
CA SER A 22 13.83 3.73 13.14
C SER A 22 12.43 4.35 13.18
N ALA A 23 12.20 5.18 14.20
CA ALA A 23 10.94 5.91 14.35
C ALA A 23 10.69 6.83 13.15
N THR A 24 11.72 7.52 12.66
CA THR A 24 11.62 8.42 11.51
C THR A 24 11.17 7.68 10.25
N SER A 25 11.82 6.56 9.93
CA SER A 25 11.49 5.79 8.73
C SER A 25 10.09 5.18 8.79
N LYS A 26 9.67 4.72 9.98
CA LYS A 26 8.29 4.24 10.20
C LYS A 26 7.26 5.35 10.07
N SER A 27 7.56 6.56 10.56
CA SER A 27 6.67 7.72 10.43
C SER A 27 6.52 8.17 8.97
N VAL A 28 7.62 8.21 8.21
CA VAL A 28 7.59 8.51 6.77
C VAL A 28 6.77 7.43 6.05
N TYR A 29 7.05 6.15 6.30
CA TYR A 29 6.25 5.05 5.73
C TYR A 29 4.76 5.18 6.06
N PHE A 30 4.42 5.51 7.32
CA PHE A 30 3.05 5.72 7.75
C PHE A 30 2.36 6.84 6.96
N ALA A 31 3.02 7.98 6.77
CA ALA A 31 2.48 9.08 5.96
C ALA A 31 2.22 8.67 4.50
N HIS A 32 3.16 7.93 3.90
CA HIS A 32 3.00 7.45 2.52
C HIS A 32 1.90 6.40 2.39
N CYS A 33 1.84 5.39 3.26
CA CYS A 33 0.84 4.35 3.12
C CYS A 33 -0.57 4.86 3.43
N THR A 34 -0.73 5.74 4.42
CA THR A 34 -2.05 6.32 4.76
C THR A 34 -2.58 7.22 3.64
N SER A 35 -1.72 7.97 2.96
CA SER A 35 -2.13 8.74 1.78
C SER A 35 -2.53 7.84 0.60
N GLU A 36 -1.85 6.71 0.35
CA GLU A 36 -2.33 5.73 -0.65
C GLU A 36 -3.67 5.11 -0.23
N MET A 37 -3.83 4.78 1.07
CA MET A 37 -5.11 4.27 1.58
C MET A 37 -6.25 5.25 1.36
N ILE A 38 -6.05 6.53 1.67
CA ILE A 38 -7.03 7.59 1.44
C ILE A 38 -7.35 7.69 -0.05
N PHE A 39 -6.33 7.78 -0.90
CA PHE A 39 -6.49 7.88 -2.35
C PHE A 39 -7.29 6.69 -2.92
N ILE A 40 -6.88 5.46 -2.62
CA ILE A 40 -7.53 4.25 -3.11
C ILE A 40 -8.98 4.16 -2.60
N THR A 41 -9.24 4.51 -1.35
CA THR A 41 -10.62 4.46 -0.83
C THR A 41 -11.55 5.46 -1.48
N HIS A 42 -11.09 6.67 -1.80
CA HIS A 42 -11.89 7.66 -2.52
C HIS A 42 -12.13 7.28 -3.99
N LEU A 43 -11.24 6.47 -4.57
CA LEU A 43 -11.45 5.92 -5.91
C LEU A 43 -12.54 4.83 -5.92
N LEU A 44 -12.61 4.03 -4.85
CA LEU A 44 -13.43 2.82 -4.78
C LEU A 44 -14.78 3.00 -4.08
N ALA A 45 -15.00 4.10 -3.35
CA ALA A 45 -16.21 4.33 -2.59
C ALA A 45 -16.75 5.74 -2.84
N GLU A 46 -18.08 5.84 -2.99
CA GLU A 46 -18.79 7.11 -3.17
C GLU A 46 -18.68 7.99 -1.91
N GLU A 47 -18.87 7.35 -0.75
CA GLU A 47 -18.74 7.97 0.57
C GLU A 47 -17.64 7.26 1.36
N PRO A 48 -16.35 7.56 1.09
CA PRO A 48 -15.25 6.90 1.77
C PRO A 48 -15.24 7.28 3.25
N GLU A 49 -15.18 6.26 4.12
CA GLU A 49 -14.98 6.47 5.54
C GLU A 49 -13.66 7.24 5.79
N LYS A 50 -13.71 8.28 6.62
CA LYS A 50 -12.52 9.08 6.94
C LYS A 50 -11.53 8.22 7.74
N LEU A 51 -10.27 8.21 7.33
CA LEU A 51 -9.18 7.60 8.09
C LEU A 51 -8.87 8.46 9.33
N ALA A 52 -9.73 8.36 10.34
CA ALA A 52 -9.67 9.12 11.59
C ALA A 52 -10.18 8.28 12.77
N GLY A 53 -9.94 8.76 13.99
CA GLY A 53 -10.48 8.15 15.20
C GLY A 53 -10.14 6.65 15.33
N PRO A 54 -11.13 5.78 15.64
CA PRO A 54 -10.90 4.34 15.81
C PRO A 54 -10.25 3.64 14.61
N LEU A 55 -10.60 4.05 13.38
CA LEU A 55 -10.07 3.43 12.16
C LEU A 55 -8.58 3.74 11.95
N LEU A 56 -8.17 4.97 12.29
CA LEU A 56 -6.77 5.35 12.30
C LEU A 56 -5.99 4.55 13.35
N ALA A 57 -6.56 4.36 14.54
CA ALA A 57 -5.94 3.57 15.60
C ALA A 57 -5.79 2.08 15.23
N ASP A 58 -6.83 1.46 14.65
CA ASP A 58 -6.80 0.08 14.15
C ASP A 58 -5.76 -0.08 13.03
N THR A 59 -5.70 0.88 12.10
CA THR A 59 -4.68 0.91 11.05
C THR A 59 -3.28 0.97 11.66
N TYR A 60 -3.04 1.91 12.58
CA TYR A 60 -1.76 2.07 13.24
C TYR A 60 -1.32 0.79 13.98
N VAL A 61 -2.21 0.19 14.77
CA VAL A 61 -1.91 -1.07 15.49
C VAL A 61 -1.61 -2.21 14.51
N THR A 62 -2.35 -2.31 13.40
CA THR A 62 -2.12 -3.33 12.37
C THR A 62 -0.75 -3.21 11.71
N LEU A 63 -0.25 -1.98 11.53
CA LEU A 63 1.08 -1.72 10.98
C LEU A 63 2.21 -2.02 11.98
N LEU A 64 1.95 -1.85 13.28
CA LEU A 64 2.94 -2.14 14.33
C LEU A 64 3.08 -3.64 14.60
N LYS A 65 1.96 -4.36 14.61
CA LYS A 65 1.89 -5.75 15.06
C LYS A 65 0.82 -6.50 14.30
N GLY A 66 1.12 -7.75 13.97
CA GLY A 66 0.19 -8.63 13.27
C GLY A 66 0.92 -9.58 12.35
N ARG A 67 0.18 -10.53 11.77
CA ARG A 67 0.78 -11.55 10.90
C ARG A 67 1.40 -10.97 9.63
N ASN A 68 0.77 -9.95 9.03
CA ASN A 68 1.29 -9.28 7.83
C ASN A 68 2.57 -8.48 8.12
N ALA A 69 2.60 -7.71 9.22
CA ALA A 69 3.81 -7.00 9.64
C ALA A 69 4.94 -7.97 10.02
N TRP A 70 4.63 -9.04 10.76
CA TRP A 70 5.58 -10.10 11.04
C TRP A 70 6.14 -10.72 9.76
N TYR A 71 5.30 -11.06 8.78
CA TYR A 71 5.73 -11.64 7.51
C TYR A 71 6.71 -10.74 6.76
N GLY A 72 6.39 -9.45 6.64
CA GLY A 72 7.28 -8.45 6.05
C GLY A 72 8.63 -8.35 6.77
N GLN A 73 8.61 -8.41 8.10
CA GLN A 73 9.83 -8.40 8.92
C GLN A 73 10.70 -9.64 8.65
N MET A 74 10.11 -10.83 8.61
CA MET A 74 10.86 -12.08 8.39
C MET A 74 11.48 -12.14 6.99
N ILE A 75 10.74 -11.72 5.96
CA ILE A 75 11.29 -11.67 4.59
C ILE A 75 12.43 -10.66 4.52
N ALA A 76 12.27 -9.48 5.10
CA ALA A 76 13.31 -8.45 5.09
C ALA A 76 14.59 -8.88 5.81
N LYS A 77 14.49 -9.72 6.84
CA LYS A 77 15.63 -10.34 7.54
C LYS A 77 16.21 -11.55 6.82
N GLY A 78 15.53 -12.07 5.79
CA GLY A 78 15.92 -13.32 5.12
C GLY A 78 15.56 -14.58 5.91
N GLU A 79 14.72 -14.47 6.95
CA GLU A 79 14.25 -15.61 7.77
C GLU A 79 13.10 -16.37 7.09
N LEU A 80 12.39 -15.75 6.14
CA LEU A 80 11.41 -16.40 5.27
C LEU A 80 11.74 -16.15 3.80
N SER A 81 11.52 -17.16 2.96
CA SER A 81 11.52 -17.03 1.50
C SER A 81 10.11 -16.80 0.98
N LEU A 82 9.99 -16.00 -0.10
CA LEU A 82 8.75 -15.84 -0.85
C LEU A 82 8.27 -17.15 -1.51
N ASP A 83 9.16 -18.13 -1.69
CA ASP A 83 8.83 -19.46 -2.22
C ASP A 83 7.95 -20.28 -1.28
N MET A 84 7.91 -19.92 0.01
CA MET A 84 7.04 -20.56 1.00
C MET A 84 5.56 -20.18 0.82
N GLY A 85 5.25 -19.26 -0.09
CA GLY A 85 3.90 -18.79 -0.35
C GLY A 85 3.35 -17.86 0.73
N ASP A 86 2.03 -17.70 0.74
CA ASP A 86 1.30 -16.81 1.64
C ASP A 86 0.60 -17.57 2.79
N SER A 87 0.73 -18.89 2.88
CA SER A 87 0.21 -19.69 4.00
C SER A 87 1.36 -20.28 4.81
N ILE A 88 1.62 -19.70 5.98
CA ILE A 88 2.78 -20.07 6.79
C ILE A 88 2.37 -20.98 7.93
N SER A 89 3.00 -22.15 8.04
CA SER A 89 2.74 -23.11 9.13
C SER A 89 2.87 -22.44 10.50
N GLY A 90 1.88 -22.65 11.38
CA GLY A 90 1.82 -22.02 12.70
C GLY A 90 1.45 -20.53 12.73
N LYS A 91 1.30 -19.86 11.57
CA LYS A 91 0.82 -18.47 11.47
C LYS A 91 -0.48 -18.34 10.67
N GLY A 92 -0.72 -19.23 9.72
CA GLY A 92 -1.85 -19.21 8.81
C GLY A 92 -1.63 -18.29 7.61
N MET A 93 -2.74 -17.93 6.95
CA MET A 93 -2.73 -17.13 5.72
C MET A 93 -2.35 -15.66 5.97
N ILE A 94 -1.41 -15.17 5.18
CA ILE A 94 -0.94 -13.79 5.10
C ILE A 94 -1.76 -13.06 4.04
N GLN A 95 -2.98 -12.67 4.43
CA GLN A 95 -3.95 -12.06 3.52
C GLN A 95 -3.45 -10.81 2.78
N GLY A 96 -2.44 -10.12 3.34
CA GLY A 96 -1.82 -8.97 2.69
C GLY A 96 -1.16 -9.31 1.36
N VAL A 97 -0.64 -10.53 1.17
CA VAL A 97 0.02 -10.93 -0.09
C VAL A 97 -0.99 -10.98 -1.23
N SER A 98 -2.09 -11.73 -1.07
CA SER A 98 -3.12 -11.82 -2.10
C SER A 98 -3.80 -10.46 -2.34
N ALA A 99 -3.96 -9.65 -1.29
CA ALA A 99 -4.50 -8.29 -1.42
C ALA A 99 -3.60 -7.35 -2.22
N VAL A 100 -2.26 -7.48 -2.15
CA VAL A 100 -1.33 -6.69 -2.98
C VAL A 100 -1.60 -6.92 -4.47
N GLY A 101 -1.74 -8.18 -4.88
CA GLY A 101 -2.06 -8.53 -6.27
C GLY A 101 -3.39 -7.91 -6.71
N ALA A 102 -4.45 -8.14 -5.93
CA ALA A 102 -5.78 -7.65 -6.24
C ALA A 102 -5.86 -6.11 -6.36
N PHE A 103 -5.27 -5.37 -5.42
CA PHE A 103 -5.27 -3.90 -5.49
C PHE A 103 -4.40 -3.38 -6.63
N TYR A 104 -3.24 -3.98 -6.88
CA TYR A 104 -2.38 -3.57 -7.98
C TYR A 104 -3.10 -3.74 -9.32
N GLU A 105 -3.69 -4.91 -9.58
CA GLU A 105 -4.41 -5.20 -10.82
C GLU A 105 -5.63 -4.30 -11.01
N LEU A 106 -6.41 -4.09 -9.94
CA LEU A 106 -7.56 -3.19 -9.96
C LEU A 106 -7.18 -1.76 -10.36
N LEU A 107 -6.12 -1.22 -9.75
CA LEU A 107 -5.65 0.15 -9.99
C LEU A 107 -4.85 0.29 -11.30
N SER A 108 -4.54 -0.83 -11.97
CA SER A 108 -3.84 -0.86 -13.26
C SER A 108 -4.80 -1.02 -14.44
N GLN A 109 -6.12 -1.09 -14.20
CA GLN A 109 -7.08 -1.27 -15.29
C GLN A 109 -7.02 -0.10 -16.29
N PRO A 110 -6.96 -0.35 -17.62
CA PRO A 110 -6.86 0.71 -18.63
C PRO A 110 -8.04 1.68 -18.66
N SER A 111 -9.20 1.25 -18.16
CA SER A 111 -10.41 2.08 -17.99
C SER A 111 -10.25 3.13 -16.90
N LEU A 112 -9.21 3.01 -16.06
CA LEU A 112 -8.89 3.96 -15.01
C LEU A 112 -7.77 4.89 -15.42
N SER A 113 -8.07 6.17 -15.34
CA SER A 113 -7.07 7.21 -15.40
C SER A 113 -7.41 8.33 -14.45
N VAL A 114 -6.38 8.86 -13.79
CA VAL A 114 -6.45 10.05 -12.96
C VAL A 114 -5.53 11.11 -13.54
N LEU A 115 -5.92 12.37 -13.44
CA LEU A 115 -5.09 13.47 -13.92
C LEU A 115 -3.96 13.72 -12.92
N HIS A 116 -2.72 13.47 -13.33
CA HIS A 116 -1.55 13.83 -12.55
C HIS A 116 -1.32 15.33 -12.65
N ARG A 117 -1.45 16.07 -11.53
CA ARG A 117 -1.42 17.55 -11.55
C ARG A 117 -0.10 18.12 -12.06
N GLU A 118 1.04 17.52 -11.71
CA GLU A 118 2.35 18.03 -12.14
C GLU A 118 2.63 17.77 -13.61
N GLU A 119 2.18 16.62 -14.14
CA GLU A 119 2.46 16.24 -15.53
C GLU A 119 1.35 16.64 -16.51
N ASN A 120 0.19 17.06 -16.00
CA ASN A 120 -1.06 17.26 -16.76
C ASN A 120 -1.38 16.07 -17.69
N LYS A 121 -1.07 14.86 -17.23
CA LYS A 121 -1.25 13.61 -17.98
C LYS A 121 -2.21 12.69 -17.24
N ALA A 122 -3.00 11.97 -18.02
CA ALA A 122 -3.80 10.85 -17.54
C ALA A 122 -2.89 9.66 -17.25
N VAL A 123 -2.83 9.23 -16.00
CA VAL A 123 -2.04 8.07 -15.56
C VAL A 123 -2.93 7.05 -14.86
N ALA A 124 -2.53 5.77 -14.87
CA ALA A 124 -3.22 4.76 -14.09
C ALA A 124 -3.11 5.09 -12.59
N PRO A 125 -4.17 4.90 -11.77
CA PRO A 125 -4.13 5.18 -10.33
C PRO A 125 -2.96 4.50 -9.59
N VAL A 126 -2.53 3.32 -10.05
CA VAL A 126 -1.40 2.60 -9.47
C VAL A 126 -0.07 3.36 -9.56
N GLU A 127 0.08 4.26 -10.54
CA GLU A 127 1.27 5.10 -10.69
C GLU A 127 1.38 6.14 -9.55
N LEU A 128 0.27 6.45 -8.88
CA LEU A 128 0.23 7.29 -7.68
C LEU A 128 0.36 6.47 -6.39
N CYS A 129 0.65 5.18 -6.48
CA CYS A 129 0.76 4.29 -5.32
C CYS A 129 2.14 3.61 -5.29
N PRO A 130 3.24 4.36 -5.09
CA PRO A 130 4.60 3.82 -5.15
C PRO A 130 4.86 2.70 -4.13
N ILE A 131 4.27 2.75 -2.93
CA ILE A 131 4.40 1.70 -1.92
C ILE A 131 3.70 0.43 -2.40
N LEU A 132 2.44 0.51 -2.82
CA LEU A 132 1.72 -0.64 -3.38
C LEU A 132 2.45 -1.24 -4.58
N LYS A 133 2.92 -0.40 -5.52
CA LYS A 133 3.66 -0.83 -6.72
C LYS A 133 4.97 -1.54 -6.36
N THR A 134 5.67 -1.05 -5.35
CA THR A 134 6.89 -1.69 -4.84
C THR A 134 6.59 -3.01 -4.15
N LEU A 135 5.56 -3.08 -3.32
CA LEU A 135 5.11 -4.32 -2.69
C LEU A 135 4.70 -5.37 -3.73
N TYR A 136 4.04 -4.98 -4.81
CA TYR A 136 3.70 -5.87 -5.92
C TYR A 136 4.95 -6.43 -6.61
N LYS A 137 5.93 -5.57 -6.90
CA LYS A 137 7.21 -6.00 -7.49
C LYS A 137 8.02 -6.93 -6.59
N ILE A 138 7.95 -6.74 -5.27
CA ILE A 138 8.61 -7.62 -4.30
C ILE A 138 7.86 -8.95 -4.17
N LEU A 139 6.57 -8.91 -3.86
CA LEU A 139 5.81 -10.07 -3.38
C LEU A 139 5.23 -10.92 -4.51
N ILE A 140 4.79 -10.29 -5.60
CA ILE A 140 4.06 -10.95 -6.68
C ILE A 140 4.98 -11.20 -7.87
N ARG A 141 5.60 -10.15 -8.43
CA ARG A 141 6.51 -10.31 -9.58
C ARG A 141 7.90 -10.83 -9.20
N ARG A 142 8.30 -10.69 -7.93
CA ARG A 142 9.61 -11.10 -7.41
C ARG A 142 10.80 -10.46 -8.16
N GLU A 143 10.58 -9.25 -8.68
CA GLU A 143 11.57 -8.48 -9.45
C GLU A 143 12.46 -7.61 -8.56
N GLN A 144 12.01 -7.35 -7.34
CA GLN A 144 12.71 -6.49 -6.39
C GLN A 144 12.91 -7.19 -5.05
N LYS A 145 14.05 -6.89 -4.42
CA LYS A 145 14.33 -7.32 -3.06
C LYS A 145 13.61 -6.42 -2.05
N PRO A 146 13.40 -6.87 -0.79
CA PRO A 146 12.72 -6.08 0.23
C PRO A 146 13.31 -4.67 0.44
N GLN A 147 14.61 -4.47 0.21
CA GLN A 147 15.29 -3.19 0.30
C GLN A 147 14.70 -2.10 -0.61
N ALA A 148 14.03 -2.48 -1.70
CA ALA A 148 13.36 -1.55 -2.60
C ALA A 148 12.27 -0.73 -1.88
N ILE A 149 11.69 -1.23 -0.78
CA ILE A 149 10.72 -0.46 0.02
C ILE A 149 11.32 0.83 0.56
N LEU A 150 12.62 0.84 0.88
CA LEU A 150 13.30 2.05 1.35
C LEU A 150 13.57 3.04 0.22
N GLN A 151 13.72 2.56 -1.01
CA GLN A 151 13.83 3.43 -2.18
C GLN A 151 12.49 4.10 -2.46
N ALA A 152 11.38 3.39 -2.33
CA ALA A 152 10.03 3.96 -2.45
C ALA A 152 9.72 5.02 -1.38
N LEU A 153 10.41 5.03 -0.24
CA LEU A 153 10.33 6.10 0.76
C LEU A 153 11.19 7.31 0.45
N ARG A 154 12.19 7.14 -0.42
CA ARG A 154 13.10 8.20 -0.86
C ARG A 154 12.63 8.86 -2.15
N ASP A 155 11.44 8.49 -2.62
CA ASP A 155 10.98 8.65 -4.00
C ASP A 155 11.42 9.99 -4.62
N GLU A 156 12.28 9.89 -5.63
CA GLU A 156 12.90 11.03 -6.32
C GLU A 156 11.87 11.84 -7.11
N THR A 157 10.66 11.30 -7.30
CA THR A 157 9.54 11.99 -7.97
C THR A 157 8.86 13.04 -7.09
N LEU A 158 9.27 13.20 -5.81
CA LEU A 158 8.73 14.23 -4.89
C LEU A 158 7.20 14.21 -4.71
N ASN A 159 6.52 13.08 -4.95
CA ASN A 159 5.07 13.00 -4.78
C ASN A 159 4.69 13.10 -3.30
N ASP A 160 4.41 14.31 -2.85
CA ASP A 160 4.03 14.61 -1.49
C ASP A 160 2.76 13.78 -1.16
N PRO A 161 2.74 13.03 -0.04
CA PRO A 161 1.51 12.43 0.50
C PRO A 161 0.29 13.35 0.43
N ARG A 162 0.49 14.66 0.59
CA ARG A 162 -0.53 15.69 0.45
C ARG A 162 -1.17 15.72 -0.93
N ASP A 163 -0.42 15.59 -2.01
CA ASP A 163 -0.96 15.70 -3.38
C ASP A 163 -1.97 14.59 -3.65
N ARG A 164 -1.69 13.38 -3.15
CA ARG A 164 -2.62 12.24 -3.23
C ARG A 164 -3.91 12.48 -2.46
N ILE A 165 -3.82 13.14 -1.30
CA ILE A 165 -4.98 13.53 -0.50
C ILE A 165 -5.79 14.62 -1.22
N GLU A 166 -5.12 15.60 -1.83
CA GLU A 166 -5.80 16.67 -2.58
C GLU A 166 -6.51 16.12 -3.82
N ILE A 167 -5.89 15.20 -4.56
CA ILE A 167 -6.54 14.48 -5.66
C ILE A 167 -7.81 13.79 -5.14
N ALA A 168 -7.70 12.99 -4.07
CA ALA A 168 -8.83 12.28 -3.48
C ALA A 168 -10.01 13.21 -3.09
N GLN A 169 -9.72 14.43 -2.61
CA GLN A 169 -10.73 15.37 -2.11
C GLN A 169 -11.48 16.15 -3.21
N THR A 170 -11.02 16.12 -4.47
CA THR A 170 -11.68 16.88 -5.56
C THR A 170 -12.90 16.18 -6.18
N HIS A 171 -13.43 15.12 -5.54
CA HIS A 171 -14.71 14.44 -5.80
C HIS A 171 -14.94 13.82 -7.20
N ALA A 172 -14.01 13.94 -8.15
CA ALA A 172 -14.17 13.43 -9.52
C ALA A 172 -13.87 11.92 -9.70
N PHE A 173 -13.72 11.14 -8.63
CA PHE A 173 -12.98 9.86 -8.66
C PHE A 173 -13.79 8.59 -8.39
N TYR A 174 -15.03 8.67 -7.93
CA TYR A 174 -15.79 7.43 -7.69
C TYR A 174 -16.07 6.69 -9.02
N ARG A 175 -15.58 5.46 -9.13
CA ARG A 175 -15.75 4.58 -10.30
C ARG A 175 -16.38 3.24 -9.90
N PRO A 176 -17.72 3.16 -9.76
CA PRO A 176 -18.42 1.94 -9.33
C PRO A 176 -18.19 0.73 -10.26
N SER A 177 -17.93 0.99 -11.54
CA SER A 177 -17.63 -0.03 -12.54
C SER A 177 -16.44 -0.93 -12.17
N LEU A 178 -15.57 -0.48 -11.26
CA LEU A 178 -14.46 -1.27 -10.72
C LEU A 178 -14.85 -2.42 -9.81
N LEU A 179 -16.04 -2.36 -9.22
CA LEU A 179 -16.54 -3.40 -8.33
C LEU A 179 -17.46 -4.38 -9.06
N GLY A 180 -17.53 -4.32 -10.39
CA GLY A 180 -18.48 -5.07 -11.20
C GLY A 180 -19.93 -4.62 -11.00
N GLN A 181 -20.12 -3.41 -10.45
CA GLN A 181 -21.44 -2.78 -10.32
C GLN A 181 -21.69 -1.89 -11.56
N PRO A 182 -22.90 -1.97 -12.16
CA PRO A 182 -23.26 -1.17 -13.34
C PRO A 182 -23.24 0.33 -13.05
#